data_AF-A0A515A6Q2-F1
#
_entry.id   AF-A0A515A6Q2-F1
#
_cell.length_a   1.000
_cell.length_b   1.000
_cell.length_c   1.000
_cell.angle_alpha   90.00
_cell.angle_beta   90.00
_cell.angle_gamma   90.00
#
_symmetry.space_group_name_H-M   'P 1'
#
loop_
_entity.id
_entity.type
_entity.pdbx_description
1 polymer ?
#
loop_
_entity_poly.entity_id
_entity_poly.type
_entity_poly.pdbx_seq_one_letter_code
_entity_poly.pdbx_strand_id
1 'polypeptide(L)'
;MERPHFTPNRNEAPPKIALPNQALFELTPREWQVLLYVVEDLTNAEIADLLYLSTKSVVNYRNRIGSKLNLQGARKLAQFARKHQHELQKLYEVLVVKSPFCEYKQ
;
A
#
# COMPACT_ATOMS: atom_id res chain seq x y z
N MET A 1 19.39 15.30 -16.02
CA MET A 1 18.19 15.55 -15.19
C MET A 1 18.00 14.34 -14.30
N GLU A 2 18.61 14.42 -13.12
CA GLU A 2 18.69 13.35 -12.14
C GLU A 2 17.31 13.08 -11.56
N ARG A 3 16.81 11.85 -11.67
CA ARG A 3 15.63 11.41 -10.93
C ARG A 3 16.05 11.19 -9.47
N PRO A 4 15.32 11.68 -8.46
CA PRO A 4 15.75 11.54 -7.07
C PRO A 4 15.78 10.06 -6.69
N HIS A 5 16.98 9.58 -6.35
CA HIS A 5 17.19 8.28 -5.74
C HIS A 5 16.57 8.29 -4.34
N PHE A 6 15.50 7.52 -4.15
CA PHE A 6 14.93 7.25 -2.84
C PHE A 6 15.72 6.10 -2.21
N THR A 7 16.66 6.42 -1.31
CA THR A 7 17.40 5.43 -0.51
C THR A 7 16.77 5.34 0.89
N PRO A 8 16.01 4.29 1.23
CA PRO A 8 15.61 4.08 2.62
C PRO A 8 16.83 3.56 3.40
N ASN A 9 17.18 4.28 4.47
CA ASN A 9 18.30 4.03 5.37
C ASN A 9 18.15 2.66 6.08
N ARG A 10 19.24 1.90 6.23
CA ARG A 10 19.28 0.46 6.58
C ARG A 10 19.29 0.18 8.09
N ASN A 11 19.30 1.20 8.96
CA ASN A 11 19.68 1.03 10.37
C ASN A 11 18.54 1.13 11.40
N GLU A 12 17.28 0.94 11.01
CA GLU A 12 16.15 1.04 11.95
C GLU A 12 15.70 -0.34 12.41
N ALA A 13 15.92 -0.65 13.69
CA ALA A 13 15.45 -1.89 14.31
C ALA A 13 13.91 -2.02 14.18
N PRO A 14 13.37 -3.21 13.86
CA PRO A 14 11.93 -3.37 13.66
C PRO A 14 11.18 -3.23 14.99
N PRO A 15 10.27 -2.25 15.13
CA PRO A 15 9.35 -2.21 16.24
C PRO A 15 8.29 -3.30 16.05
N LYS A 16 7.82 -3.78 17.20
CA LYS A 16 6.86 -4.86 17.40
C LYS A 16 5.63 -4.67 16.50
N ILE A 17 5.14 -5.78 15.93
CA ILE A 17 3.93 -5.86 15.10
C ILE A 17 2.71 -5.62 16.01
N ALA A 18 2.46 -4.37 16.36
CA ALA A 18 1.16 -3.86 16.71
C ALA A 18 0.59 -3.25 15.43
N LEU A 19 -0.68 -3.50 15.11
CA LEU A 19 -1.39 -2.78 14.04
C LEU A 19 -1.22 -1.27 14.29
N PRO A 20 -0.32 -0.56 13.58
CA PRO A 20 -0.07 0.82 13.88
C PRO A 20 -1.10 1.54 13.05
N ASN A 21 -2.28 1.75 13.64
CA ASN A 21 -3.35 2.50 12.99
C ASN A 21 -2.77 3.78 12.35
N GLN A 22 -1.82 4.43 13.03
CA GLN A 22 -1.02 5.58 12.56
C GLN A 22 -0.29 5.38 11.22
N ALA A 23 0.40 4.26 10.99
CA ALA A 23 1.16 4.04 9.76
C ALA A 23 0.25 3.90 8.52
N LEU A 24 -0.99 3.44 8.73
CA LEU A 24 -2.01 3.39 7.67
C LEU A 24 -2.48 4.80 7.27
N PHE A 25 -2.54 5.75 8.20
CA PHE A 25 -2.85 7.15 7.89
C PHE A 25 -1.75 7.86 7.09
N GLU A 26 -0.51 7.37 7.12
CA GLU A 26 0.62 7.92 6.35
C GLU A 26 0.67 7.41 4.90
N LEU A 27 -0.16 6.43 4.56
CA LEU A 27 -0.28 5.97 3.19
C LEU A 27 -0.97 7.03 2.33
N THR A 28 -0.36 7.34 1.19
CA THR A 28 -0.97 8.20 0.18
C THR A 28 -2.18 7.52 -0.45
N PRO A 29 -3.09 8.27 -1.10
CA PRO A 29 -4.26 7.68 -1.76
C PRO A 29 -3.88 6.59 -2.77
N ARG A 30 -2.77 6.76 -3.48
CA ARG A 30 -2.27 5.77 -4.44
C ARG A 30 -1.75 4.51 -3.78
N GLU A 31 -1.07 4.65 -2.64
CA GLU A 31 -0.60 3.51 -1.85
C GLU A 31 -1.77 2.75 -1.24
N TRP A 32 -2.82 3.44 -0.79
CA TRP A 32 -4.08 2.84 -0.36
C TRP A 32 -4.74 2.02 -1.45
N GLN A 33 -4.85 2.55 -2.68
CA GLN A 33 -5.39 1.80 -3.81
C GLN A 33 -4.62 0.50 -4.06
N VAL A 34 -3.28 0.57 -4.09
CA VAL A 34 -2.45 -0.64 -4.25
C VAL A 34 -2.64 -1.62 -3.09
N LEU A 35 -2.70 -1.13 -1.85
CA LEU A 35 -2.92 -1.99 -0.67
C LEU A 35 -4.26 -2.70 -0.74
N LEU A 36 -5.35 -2.01 -1.13
CA LEU A 36 -6.67 -2.60 -1.27
C LEU A 36 -6.70 -3.68 -2.35
N TYR A 37 -6.11 -3.44 -3.51
CA TYR A 37 -6.06 -4.48 -4.54
C TYR A 37 -5.24 -5.70 -4.09
N VAL A 38 -4.23 -5.51 -3.24
CA VAL A 38 -3.51 -6.64 -2.61
C VAL A 38 -4.39 -7.37 -1.58
N VAL A 39 -5.31 -6.68 -0.90
CA VAL A 39 -6.33 -7.29 -0.03
C VAL A 39 -7.30 -8.15 -0.85
N GLU A 40 -7.70 -7.68 -2.03
CA GLU A 40 -8.53 -8.42 -3.00
C GLU A 40 -7.79 -9.56 -3.72
N ASP A 41 -6.57 -9.89 -3.28
CA ASP A 41 -5.74 -10.98 -3.81
C ASP A 41 -5.31 -10.81 -5.29
N LEU A 42 -5.32 -9.57 -5.78
CA LEU A 42 -4.91 -9.27 -7.14
C LEU A 42 -3.38 -9.37 -7.31
N THR A 43 -2.97 -9.86 -8.47
CA THR A 43 -1.57 -9.97 -8.87
C THR A 43 -0.98 -8.61 -9.21
N ASN A 44 0.36 -8.50 -9.19
CA ASN A 44 1.02 -7.26 -9.61
C ASN A 44 0.69 -6.83 -11.04
N ALA A 45 0.34 -7.78 -11.91
CA ALA A 45 -0.06 -7.51 -13.29
C ALA A 45 -1.47 -6.91 -13.34
N GLU A 46 -2.44 -7.53 -12.66
CA GLU A 46 -3.81 -7.00 -12.60
C GLU A 46 -3.85 -5.61 -11.93
N ILE A 47 -3.10 -5.43 -10.84
CA ILE A 47 -2.98 -4.12 -10.18
C ILE A 47 -2.36 -3.09 -11.14
N ALA A 48 -1.37 -3.50 -11.93
CA ALA A 48 -0.72 -2.64 -12.90
C ALA A 48 -1.71 -2.20 -13.98
N ASP A 49 -2.51 -3.12 -14.51
CA ASP A 49 -3.54 -2.85 -15.51
C ASP A 49 -4.65 -1.93 -14.96
N LEU A 50 -5.19 -2.22 -13.76
CA LEU A 50 -6.22 -1.40 -13.12
C LEU A 50 -5.77 0.03 -12.83
N LEU A 51 -4.48 0.19 -12.54
CA LEU A 51 -3.89 1.48 -12.20
C LEU A 51 -3.22 2.17 -13.41
N TYR A 52 -3.21 1.55 -14.59
CA TYR A 52 -2.44 2.02 -15.75
C TYR A 52 -0.95 2.28 -15.43
N LEU A 53 -0.36 1.37 -14.66
CA LEU A 53 1.03 1.40 -14.22
C LEU A 53 1.83 0.24 -14.81
N SER A 54 3.16 0.30 -14.70
CA SER A 54 3.97 -0.89 -14.93
C SER A 54 3.96 -1.82 -13.72
N THR A 55 4.11 -3.13 -13.94
CA THR A 55 4.31 -4.12 -12.87
C THR A 55 5.47 -3.75 -11.93
N LYS A 56 6.54 -3.18 -12.48
CA LYS A 56 7.68 -2.65 -11.71
C LYS A 56 7.27 -1.51 -10.79
N SER A 57 6.41 -0.60 -11.25
CA SER A 57 5.87 0.47 -10.43
C SER A 57 5.03 -0.08 -9.28
N VAL A 58 4.19 -1.08 -9.54
CA VAL A 58 3.38 -1.76 -8.49
C VAL A 58 4.28 -2.39 -7.43
N VAL A 59 5.34 -3.09 -7.84
CA VAL A 59 6.32 -3.66 -6.90
C VAL A 59 6.98 -2.56 -6.05
N ASN A 60 7.33 -1.41 -6.65
CA ASN A 60 7.88 -0.28 -5.92
C ASN A 60 6.88 0.30 -4.91
N TYR A 61 5.60 0.44 -5.29
CA TYR A 61 4.54 0.86 -4.36
C TYR A 61 4.39 -0.13 -3.20
N ARG A 62 4.33 -1.43 -3.49
CA ARG A 62 4.28 -2.47 -2.46
C ARG A 62 5.47 -2.40 -1.50
N ASN A 63 6.67 -2.14 -2.02
CA ASN A 63 7.86 -1.96 -1.17
C ASN A 63 7.76 -0.72 -0.30
N ARG A 64 7.29 0.41 -0.84
CA ARG A 64 7.09 1.65 -0.06
C ARG A 64 6.03 1.48 1.03
N ILE A 65 4.90 0.86 0.69
CA ILE A 65 3.84 0.51 1.66
C ILE A 65 4.43 -0.40 2.74
N GLY A 66 5.17 -1.44 2.32
CA GLY A 66 5.87 -2.32 3.24
C GLY A 66 6.82 -1.56 4.16
N SER A 67 7.62 -0.61 3.63
CA SER A 67 8.48 0.23 4.46
C SER A 67 7.70 1.10 5.45
N LYS A 68 6.62 1.76 5.03
CA LYS A 68 5.76 2.58 5.90
C LYS A 68 5.08 1.77 7.00
N LEU A 69 4.59 0.57 6.65
CA LEU A 69 3.98 -0.37 7.60
C LEU A 69 5.03 -1.19 8.37
N ASN A 70 6.32 -0.94 8.13
CA ASN A 70 7.45 -1.71 8.65
C ASN A 70 7.37 -3.24 8.38
N LEU A 71 6.70 -3.59 7.28
CA LEU A 71 6.60 -4.94 6.73
C LEU A 71 7.71 -5.16 5.71
N GLN A 72 8.83 -5.72 6.17
CA GLN A 72 9.91 -6.09 5.27
C GLN A 72 9.66 -7.43 4.57
N GLY A 73 9.42 -7.37 3.25
CA GLY A 73 9.36 -8.53 2.36
C GLY A 73 8.11 -8.55 1.48
N ALA A 74 8.28 -8.91 0.20
CA ALA A 74 7.21 -8.88 -0.80
C ALA A 74 5.96 -9.68 -0.39
N ARG A 75 6.16 -10.81 0.30
CA ARG A 75 5.08 -11.69 0.78
C ARG A 75 4.45 -11.23 2.10
N LYS A 76 5.16 -10.47 2.92
CA LYS A 76 4.64 -10.00 4.22
C LYS A 76 3.50 -9.01 4.04
N LEU A 77 3.58 -8.14 3.04
CA LEU A 77 2.50 -7.22 2.71
C LEU A 77 1.20 -7.98 2.35
N ALA A 78 1.30 -8.99 1.51
CA ALA A 78 0.15 -9.82 1.14
C ALA A 78 -0.41 -10.60 2.34
N GLN A 79 0.46 -11.18 3.17
CA GLN A 79 0.02 -11.86 4.39
C GLN A 79 -0.66 -10.90 5.38
N PHE A 80 -0.12 -9.70 5.55
CA PHE A 80 -0.71 -8.66 6.38
C PHE A 80 -2.08 -8.22 5.84
N ALA A 81 -2.16 -7.95 4.52
CA ALA A 81 -3.38 -7.57 3.84
C ALA A 81 -4.49 -8.61 4.03
N ARG A 82 -4.19 -9.90 3.87
CA ARG A 82 -5.16 -10.97 4.13
C ARG A 82 -5.55 -11.09 5.60
N LYS A 83 -4.59 -10.99 6.51
CA LYS A 83 -4.83 -11.09 7.96
C LYS A 83 -5.75 -9.97 8.47
N HIS A 84 -5.62 -8.77 7.90
CA HIS A 84 -6.35 -7.58 8.32
C HIS A 84 -7.33 -7.07 7.26
N GLN A 85 -7.75 -7.92 6.33
CA GLN A 85 -8.61 -7.57 5.19
C GLN A 85 -9.85 -6.78 5.62
N HIS A 86 -10.58 -7.30 6.61
CA HIS A 86 -11.82 -6.70 7.10
C HIS A 86 -11.57 -5.34 7.77
N GLU A 87 -10.51 -5.22 8.57
CA GLU A 87 -10.13 -3.97 9.24
C GLU A 87 -9.71 -2.90 8.23
N LEU A 88 -8.92 -3.27 7.22
CA LEU A 88 -8.45 -2.37 6.16
C LEU A 88 -9.60 -1.86 5.30
N GLN A 89 -10.56 -2.72 4.93
CA GLN A 89 -11.76 -2.31 4.19
C GLN A 89 -12.59 -1.30 4.99
N LYS A 90 -12.84 -1.57 6.28
CA LYS A 90 -13.56 -0.63 7.16
C LYS A 90 -12.84 0.72 7.31
N LEU A 91 -11.52 0.69 7.52
CA LEU A 91 -10.71 1.90 7.62
C LEU A 91 -10.77 2.72 6.33
N TYR A 92 -10.64 2.07 5.18
CA TYR A 92 -10.75 2.77 3.90
C TYR A 92 -12.12 3.41 3.68
N GLU A 93 -13.20 2.73 4.09
CA GLU A 93 -14.55 3.29 4.03
C GLU A 93 -14.68 4.56 4.89
N VAL A 94 -14.11 4.53 6.10
CA VAL A 94 -14.14 5.66 7.03
C VAL A 94 -13.24 6.82 6.56
N LEU A 95 -12.06 6.53 6.01
CA LEU A 95 -11.03 7.52 5.68
C LEU A 95 -11.15 8.09 4.26
N VAL A 96 -11.63 7.29 3.32
CA VAL A 96 -11.58 7.63 1.89
C VAL A 96 -12.96 7.67 1.25
N VAL A 97 -13.88 6.74 1.58
CA VAL A 97 -15.23 6.70 0.94
C VAL A 97 -16.13 7.84 1.42
N LYS A 98 -15.89 8.41 2.60
CA LYS A 98 -16.52 9.68 3.02
C LYS A 98 -15.89 10.94 2.41
N SER A 99 -14.85 10.81 1.59
CA SER A 99 -14.31 11.91 0.79
C SER A 99 -14.95 11.86 -0.61
N PRO A 100 -15.69 12.90 -1.05
CA PRO A 100 -16.50 12.88 -2.28
C PRO A 100 -15.68 12.91 -3.59
N PHE A 101 -14.43 12.46 -3.56
CA PHE A 101 -13.52 12.49 -4.71
C PHE A 101 -13.19 11.09 -5.18
N CYS A 102 -14.13 10.45 -5.89
CA CYS A 102 -13.79 9.38 -6.82
C CYS A 102 -14.68 9.46 -8.07
N GLU A 103 -14.70 10.64 -8.73
CA GLU A 103 -14.91 10.68 -10.18
C GLU A 103 -13.56 10.35 -10.84
N TYR A 104 -13.33 9.07 -11.13
CA TYR A 104 -12.50 8.73 -12.28
C TYR A 104 -13.44 8.60 -13.48
N LYS A 105 -13.75 9.74 -14.10
CA LYS A 105 -14.36 9.77 -15.43
C LYS A 105 -13.37 9.14 -16.42
N GLN A 106 -13.88 8.18 -17.18
CA GLN A 106 -13.28 7.69 -18.42
C GLN A 106 -13.23 8.80 -19.47
#